data_AF-A0A1H4EHS2-F1
#
_entry.id   AF-A0A1H4EHS2-F1
#
_cell.length_a   1.000
_cell.length_b   1.000
_cell.length_c   1.000
_cell.angle_alpha   90.00
_cell.angle_beta   90.00
_cell.angle_gamma   90.00
#
_symmetry.space_group_name_H-M   'P 1'
#
loop_
_entity.id
_entity.type
_entity.pdbx_description
1 polymer ?
#
loop_
_entity_poly.entity_id
_entity_poly.type
_entity_poly.pdbx_seq_one_letter_code
_entity_poly.pdbx_strand_id
1 'polypeptide(L)' 'MKRSYVGVLILAAILLMNIVFTQLVVHQYYYENYGVTLLYAGLNILLFPVALFVYKNEKNKGGSKGYEK' A
#
# COMPACT_ATOMS: atom_id res chain seq x y z
N MET A 1 18.29 -9.14 -16.65
CA MET A 1 17.10 -8.34 -16.27
C MET A 1 16.88 -8.39 -14.74
N LYS A 2 17.84 -7.89 -13.94
CA LYS A 2 17.82 -7.92 -12.46
C LYS A 2 17.41 -6.56 -11.87
N ARG A 3 16.28 -6.00 -12.32
CA ARG A 3 15.67 -4.85 -11.61
C ARG A 3 14.75 -5.39 -10.52
N SER A 4 14.72 -4.72 -9.38
CA SER A 4 14.03 -5.13 -8.15
C SER A 4 12.53 -5.43 -8.39
N TYR A 5 12.19 -6.66 -8.76
CA TYR A 5 10.79 -7.13 -8.80
C TYR A 5 10.16 -7.05 -7.41
N VAL A 6 10.98 -7.07 -6.36
CA VAL A 6 10.53 -7.00 -4.96
C VAL A 6 9.81 -5.69 -4.68
N GLY A 7 10.33 -4.55 -5.15
CA GLY A 7 9.64 -3.27 -4.96
C GLY A 7 8.32 -3.17 -5.70
N VAL A 8 8.29 -3.66 -6.94
CA VAL A 8 7.08 -3.71 -7.75
C VAL A 8 6.03 -4.61 -7.10
N LEU A 9 6.44 -5.78 -6.57
CA LEU A 9 5.57 -6.69 -5.82
C LEU A 9 5.00 -6.04 -4.56
N ILE A 10 5.81 -5.33 -3.78
CA ILE A 10 5.36 -4.65 -2.56
C ILE A 10 4.35 -3.54 -2.92
N LEU A 11 4.63 -2.72 -3.93
CA LEU A 11 3.70 -1.68 -4.37
C LEU A 11 2.40 -2.26 -4.93
N ALA A 12 2.47 -3.37 -5.67
CA ALA A 12 1.30 -4.09 -6.17
C ALA A 12 0.46 -4.68 -5.02
N ALA A 13 1.10 -5.23 -3.99
CA ALA A 13 0.41 -5.72 -2.79
C ALA A 13 -0.29 -4.59 -2.03
N ILE A 14 0.37 -3.42 -1.90
CA ILE A 14 -0.20 -2.22 -1.30
C ILE A 14 -1.43 -1.74 -2.09
N LEU A 15 -1.34 -1.72 -3.42
CA LEU A 15 -2.47 -1.37 -4.30
C LEU A 15 -3.64 -2.34 -4.11
N LEU A 16 -3.37 -3.65 -4.10
CA LEU A 16 -4.39 -4.67 -3.89
C LEU A 16 -5.06 -4.53 -2.52
N MET A 17 -4.27 -4.26 -1.48
CA MET A 17 -4.78 -4.00 -0.13
C MET A 17 -5.68 -2.76 -0.07
N ASN A 18 -5.35 -1.71 -0.85
CA ASN A 18 -6.20 -0.52 -0.96
C ASN A 18 -7.58 -0.86 -1.57
N ILE A 19 -7.62 -1.65 -2.64
CA ILE A 19 -8.86 -2.09 -3.28
C ILE A 19 -9.71 -2.93 -2.32
N VAL A 20 -9.09 -3.86 -1.59
CA VAL A 20 -9.77 -4.70 -0.59
C VAL A 20 -10.35 -3.85 0.55
N PHE A 21 -9.61 -2.87 1.07
CA PHE A 21 -10.14 -1.97 2.09
C PHE A 21 -11.31 -1.14 1.59
N THR A 22 -11.28 -0.65 0.35
CA THR A 22 -12.43 0.06 -0.22
C THR A 22 -13.66 -0.83 -0.32
N GLN A 23 -13.49 -2.10 -0.74
CA GLN A 23 -14.56 -3.10 -0.73
C GLN A 23 -15.13 -3.33 0.67
N LEU A 24 -14.26 -3.47 1.69
CA LEU A 24 -14.67 -3.63 3.08
C LEU A 24 -15.39 -2.40 3.63
N VAL A 25 -14.95 -1.18 3.28
CA VAL A 25 -15.65 0.06 3.64
C VAL A 25 -17.07 0.05 3.09
N VAL A 26 -17.25 -0.27 1.81
CA VAL A 26 -18.59 -0.34 1.20
C VAL A 26 -19.43 -1.40 1.88
N HIS A 27 -18.90 -2.60 2.09
CA HIS A 27 -19.62 -3.68 2.77
C HIS A 27 -20.07 -3.25 4.17
N GLN A 28 -19.16 -2.68 4.95
CA GLN A 28 -19.43 -2.28 6.33
C GLN A 28 -20.36 -1.08 6.45
N TYR A 29 -20.37 -0.20 5.44
CA TYR A 29 -21.35 0.87 5.30
C TYR A 29 -22.75 0.32 5.07
N TYR A 30 -22.89 -0.70 4.19
CA TYR A 30 -24.18 -1.37 3.95
C TYR A 30 -24.70 -2.14 5.18
N TYR A 31 -23.82 -2.64 6.04
CA TYR A 31 -24.18 -3.30 7.31
C TYR A 31 -24.43 -2.32 8.47
N GLU A 32 -24.58 -1.02 8.19
CA GLU A 32 -24.80 0.05 9.19
C GLU A 32 -23.72 0.15 10.29
N ASN A 33 -22.57 -0.49 10.07
CA ASN A 33 -21.43 -0.48 10.98
C ASN A 33 -20.55 0.74 10.69
N TYR A 34 -21.12 1.94 10.89
CA TYR A 34 -20.50 3.21 10.54
C TYR A 34 -19.17 3.47 11.26
N GLY A 35 -19.03 3.03 12.52
CA GLY A 35 -17.78 3.18 13.27
C GLY A 35 -16.62 2.42 12.64
N VAL A 36 -16.86 1.18 12.22
CA VAL A 36 -15.86 0.34 11.55
C VAL A 36 -15.57 0.83 10.13
N THR A 37 -16.60 1.35 9.45
CA THR A 37 -16.49 1.99 8.13
C THR A 37 -15.55 3.19 8.15
N LEU A 38 -15.72 4.10 9.12
CA LEU A 38 -14.83 5.26 9.32
C LEU A 38 -13.40 4.84 9.64
N LEU A 39 -13.22 3.78 10.43
CA LEU A 39 -11.92 3.25 10.79
C LEU A 39 -11.18 2.69 9.56
N TYR A 40 -11.85 1.88 8.73
CA TYR A 40 -11.27 1.38 7.49
C TYR A 40 -11.05 2.48 6.44
N ALA A 41 -11.93 3.47 6.34
CA ALA A 41 -11.75 4.61 5.46
C ALA A 41 -10.52 5.44 5.87
N GLY A 42 -10.34 5.68 7.16
CA GLY A 42 -9.14 6.35 7.70
C GLY A 42 -7.86 5.56 7.41
N LEU A 43 -7.89 4.23 7.62
CA LEU A 43 -6.76 3.35 7.27
C LEU A 43 -6.45 3.35 5.77
N ASN A 44 -7.47 3.43 4.91
CA ASN A 44 -7.30 3.50 3.47
C ASN A 44 -6.59 4.79 3.04
N ILE A 45 -6.94 5.93 3.64
CA ILE A 45 -6.25 7.21 3.43
C ILE A 45 -4.80 7.15 3.91
N LEU A 46 -4.52 6.49 5.05
CA LEU A 46 -3.16 6.28 5.56
C LEU A 46 -2.32 5.34 4.69
N LEU A 47 -2.96 4.50 3.88
CA LEU A 47 -2.28 3.58 2.97
C LEU A 47 -1.53 4.31 1.85
N PHE A 48 -2.00 5.51 1.46
CA PHE A 48 -1.34 6.37 0.48
C PHE A 48 0.03 6.90 0.92
N PRO A 49 0.18 7.56 2.08
CA PRO A 49 1.49 8.00 2.56
C PRO A 49 2.42 6.82 2.86
N VAL A 50 1.89 5.67 3.30
CA VAL A 50 2.66 4.42 3.44
C VAL A 50 3.20 3.95 2.09
N ALA A 51 2.37 3.96 1.04
CA ALA A 51 2.81 3.63 -0.32
C ALA A 51 3.92 4.57 -0.81
N LEU A 52 3.81 5.87 -0.56
CA LEU A 52 4.85 6.85 -0.89
C LEU A 52 6.13 6.63 -0.10
N PHE A 53 6.03 6.28 1.18
CA PHE A 53 7.19 5.98 2.01
C PHE A 53 7.91 4.71 1.53
N VAL A 54 7.16 3.67 1.19
CA VAL A 54 7.69 2.43 0.61
C VAL A 54 8.35 2.71 -0.75
N TYR A 55 7.70 3.50 -1.62
CA TYR A 55 8.27 3.91 -2.90
C TYR A 55 9.60 4.67 -2.74
N LYS A 56 9.66 5.63 -1.79
CA LYS A 56 10.91 6.36 -1.48
C LYS A 56 12.00 5.43 -0.94
N ASN A 57 11.65 4.48 -0.08
CA ASN A 57 12.61 3.50 0.46
C ASN A 57 13.12 2.53 -0.61
N GLU A 58 12.26 2.06 -1.50
CA GLU A 58 12.67 1.20 -2.62
C GLU A 58 13.53 1.96 -3.63
N LYS A 59 13.21 3.24 -3.90
CA LYS A 59 14.09 4.12 -4.69
C LYS A 59 15.48 4.26 -4.04
N ASN A 60 15.56 4.40 -2.72
CA ASN A 60 16.83 4.49 -2.00
C ASN A 60 17.59 3.14 -1.94
N LYS A 61 16.89 2.00 -1.79
CA LYS A 61 17.49 0.66 -1.87
C LYS A 61 17.95 0.29 -3.27
N GLY A 62 17.21 0.69 -4.30
CA GLY A 62 17.60 0.59 -5.71
C GLY A 62 18.78 1.49 -6.09
N GLY A 63 19.02 2.57 -5.32
CA GLY A 63 20.23 3.41 -5.43
C GLY A 63 21.43 2.91 -4.62
N SER A 64 21.23 2.11 -3.56
CA SER A 64 22.30 1.65 -2.66
C SER A 64 22.82 0.23 -2.94
N LYS A 65 22.23 -0.52 -3.88
CA LYS A 65 22.76 -1.81 -4.35
C LYS A 65 23.41 -1.74 -5.74
N GLY A 66 24.01 -0.59 -6.06
CA GLY A 66 24.76 -0.34 -7.30
C GLY A 66 26.28 -0.20 -7.11
N TYR A 67 26.84 -0.46 -5.93
CA TYR A 67 28.29 -0.37 -5.66
C TYR A 67 28.78 -1.53 -4.78
N GLU A 68 28.43 -2.75 -5.15
CA GLU A 68 29.25 -3.90 -4.73
C GLU A 68 29.14 -4.98 -5.80
N LYS A 69 29.86 -4.77 -6.90
CA LYS A 69 30.62 -5.77 -7.65
C LYS A 69 31.74 -5.08 -8.41
#